data_AF-A0A2E6NAN0-F1
#
_entry.id   AF-A0A2E6NAN0-F1
#
_cell.length_a   1.000
_cell.length_b   1.000
_cell.length_c   1.000
_cell.angle_alpha   90.00
_cell.angle_beta   90.00
_cell.angle_gamma   90.00
#
_symmetry.space_group_name_H-M   'P 1'
#
loop_
_entity.id
_entity.type
_entity.pdbx_description
1 polymer ?
#
loop_
_entity_poly.entity_id
_entity_poly.type
_entity_poly.pdbx_seq_one_letter_code
_entity_poly.pdbx_strand_id
1 'polypeptide(L)'
;MPLLNIGFAILIIKMLICILPAVLGIVIIVSSEESKREFRNKFCRQVFGISNAIPYVKFTRTIGVLSVLLLAFSLVSTWLLLRPMFLFE
;
A
#
# COMPACT_ATOMS: atom_id res chain seq x y z
N MET A 1 -13.72 -26.28 17.65
CA MET A 1 -12.61 -25.92 16.73
C MET A 1 -12.41 -24.39 16.79
N PRO A 2 -11.43 -23.89 17.55
CA PRO A 2 -11.36 -22.48 17.95
C PRO A 2 -10.68 -21.56 16.91
N LEU A 3 -10.73 -21.91 15.62
CA LEU A 3 -10.22 -21.02 14.56
C LEU A 3 -11.10 -19.78 14.35
N LEU A 4 -12.36 -19.82 14.81
CA LEU A 4 -13.27 -18.67 14.84
C LEU A 4 -13.18 -17.91 16.18
N ASN A 5 -11.98 -17.80 16.74
CA ASN A 5 -11.77 -16.97 17.92
C ASN A 5 -11.52 -15.51 17.48
N ILE A 6 -12.26 -14.58 18.06
CA ILE A 6 -12.21 -13.14 17.73
C ILE A 6 -10.77 -12.60 17.80
N GLY A 7 -9.96 -13.10 18.74
CA GLY A 7 -8.55 -12.73 18.85
C GLY A 7 -7.72 -13.09 17.62
N PHE A 8 -7.98 -14.24 16.98
CA PHE A 8 -7.30 -14.65 15.76
C PHE A 8 -7.73 -13.80 14.55
N ALA A 9 -9.01 -13.46 14.45
CA ALA A 9 -9.50 -12.55 13.41
C ALA A 9 -8.87 -11.15 13.51
N ILE A 10 -8.74 -10.61 14.74
CA ILE A 10 -8.07 -9.32 14.99
C ILE A 10 -6.59 -9.40 14.59
N LEU A 11 -5.92 -10.53 14.85
CA LEU A 11 -4.53 -10.73 14.46
C LEU A 11 -4.36 -10.71 12.94
N ILE A 12 -5.22 -11.39 12.19
CA ILE A 12 -5.21 -11.36 10.72
C ILE A 12 -5.40 -9.93 10.20
N ILE A 13 -6.34 -9.18 10.77
CA ILE A 13 -6.60 -7.79 10.36
C ILE A 13 -5.36 -6.92 10.62
N LYS A 14 -4.71 -7.06 11.79
CA LYS A 14 -3.47 -6.33 12.11
C LYS A 14 -2.34 -6.66 11.13
N MET A 15 -2.18 -7.94 10.78
CA MET A 15 -1.18 -8.36 9.79
C MET A 15 -1.48 -7.79 8.40
N LEU A 16 -2.75 -7.80 7.97
CA LEU A 16 -3.16 -7.20 6.71
C LEU A 16 -2.84 -5.70 6.65
N ILE A 17 -3.15 -4.95 7.72
CA ILE A 17 -2.86 -3.51 7.79
C ILE A 17 -1.35 -3.24 7.71
N CYS A 18 -0.50 -4.16 8.19
CA CYS A 18 0.94 -3.97 8.13
C CYS A 18 1.54 -4.38 6.77
N ILE A 19 1.10 -5.50 6.20
CA ILE A 19 1.73 -6.09 5.01
C ILE A 19 1.21 -5.45 3.72
N LEU A 20 -0.10 -5.19 3.65
CA LEU A 20 -0.76 -4.78 2.41
C LEU A 20 -0.28 -3.40 1.90
N PRO A 21 -0.08 -2.38 2.75
CA PRO A 21 0.51 -1.11 2.32
C PRO A 21 1.97 -1.27 1.85
N ALA A 22 2.74 -2.13 2.50
CA ALA A 22 4.12 -2.40 2.13
C ALA A 22 4.21 -3.05 0.74
N VAL A 23 3.42 -4.08 0.49
CA VAL A 23 3.37 -4.77 -0.81
C VAL A 23 2.95 -3.79 -1.91
N LEU A 24 1.90 -2.99 -1.68
CA LEU A 24 1.47 -1.97 -2.64
C LEU A 24 2.57 -0.93 -2.92
N GLY A 25 3.25 -0.43 -1.89
CA GLY A 25 4.36 0.50 -2.04
C GLY A 25 5.51 -0.08 -2.88
N ILE A 26 5.92 -1.31 -2.60
CA ILE A 26 7.01 -1.99 -3.33
C ILE A 26 6.62 -2.23 -4.79
N VAL A 27 5.43 -2.79 -5.03
CA VAL A 27 4.95 -3.09 -6.39
C VAL A 27 4.96 -1.83 -7.24
N ILE A 28 4.50 -0.71 -6.69
CA ILE A 28 4.47 0.58 -7.37
C ILE A 28 5.88 1.13 -7.63
N ILE A 29 6.83 0.97 -6.70
CA ILE A 29 8.21 1.42 -6.88
C ILE A 29 8.89 0.62 -7.99
N VAL A 30 8.80 -0.71 -7.91
CA VAL A 30 9.48 -1.67 -8.80
C VAL A 30 8.86 -1.74 -10.19
N SER A 31 7.59 -1.32 -10.33
CA SER A 31 6.88 -1.35 -11.61
C SER A 31 7.63 -0.57 -12.71
N SER A 32 7.67 -1.15 -13.91
CA SER A 32 8.29 -0.56 -15.09
C SER A 32 7.62 0.74 -15.51
N GLU A 33 8.33 1.62 -16.21
CA GLU A 33 7.74 2.88 -16.70
C GLU A 33 6.50 2.67 -17.58
N GLU A 34 6.47 1.60 -18.37
CA GLU A 34 5.32 1.24 -19.19
C GLU A 34 4.08 0.93 -18.33
N SER A 35 4.24 0.12 -17.28
CA SER A 35 3.15 -0.19 -16.35
C SER A 35 2.66 1.06 -15.60
N LYS A 36 3.56 2.00 -15.25
CA LYS A 36 3.20 3.28 -14.63
C LYS A 36 2.40 4.16 -15.59
N ARG A 37 2.75 4.18 -16.88
CA ARG A 37 1.98 4.90 -17.91
C ARG A 37 0.60 4.30 -18.11
N GLU A 38 0.48 2.97 -18.17
CA GLU A 38 -0.81 2.30 -18.28
C GLU A 38 -1.69 2.56 -17.06
N PHE A 39 -1.11 2.46 -15.86
CA PHE A 39 -1.81 2.75 -14.61
C PHE A 39 -2.31 4.20 -14.58
N ARG A 40 -1.47 5.16 -15.00
CA ARG A 40 -1.88 6.56 -15.16
C ARG A 40 -3.05 6.70 -16.11
N ASN A 41 -2.99 6.09 -17.29
CA ASN A 41 -4.02 6.22 -18.30
C ASN A 41 -5.34 5.62 -17.80
N LYS A 42 -5.30 4.46 -17.13
CA LYS A 42 -6.48 3.86 -16.48
C LYS A 42 -7.04 4.78 -15.39
N PHE A 43 -6.18 5.28 -14.50
CA PHE A 43 -6.57 6.19 -13.43
C PHE A 43 -7.18 7.50 -13.97
N CYS A 44 -6.54 8.14 -14.95
CA CYS A 44 -7.03 9.38 -15.53
C CYS A 44 -8.34 9.16 -16.32
N ARG A 45 -8.47 8.03 -17.03
CA ARG A 45 -9.72 7.68 -17.72
C ARG A 45 -10.86 7.42 -16.74
N GLN A 46 -10.59 6.79 -15.60
CA GLN A 46 -11.60 6.44 -14.61
C GLN A 46 -12.01 7.63 -13.72
N VAL A 47 -11.06 8.51 -13.39
CA VAL A 47 -11.29 9.66 -12.49
C VAL A 47 -11.68 10.93 -13.26
N PHE A 48 -11.06 11.18 -14.41
CA PHE A 48 -11.26 12.42 -15.17
C PHE A 48 -12.00 12.22 -16.50
N GLY A 49 -12.23 10.97 -16.93
CA GLY A 49 -12.83 10.67 -18.24
C GLY A 49 -11.88 10.86 -19.43
N ILE A 50 -10.65 11.32 -19.20
CA ILE A 50 -9.65 11.64 -20.24
C ILE A 50 -8.32 10.99 -19.88
N SER A 51 -7.67 10.29 -20.81
CA SER A 51 -6.45 9.52 -20.52
C SER A 51 -5.19 10.36 -20.26
N ASN A 52 -5.17 11.67 -20.59
CA ASN A 52 -3.98 12.51 -20.50
C ASN A 52 -4.17 13.77 -19.63
N ALA A 53 -5.00 13.69 -18.59
CA ALA A 53 -5.26 14.82 -17.70
C ALA A 53 -4.03 15.21 -16.85
N ILE A 54 -3.14 14.24 -16.52
CA ILE A 54 -1.99 14.47 -15.64
C ILE A 54 -0.67 14.23 -16.40
N PRO A 55 0.27 15.20 -16.39
CA PRO A 55 1.58 15.02 -17.00
C PRO A 55 2.38 13.93 -16.26
N TYR A 56 2.99 13.03 -17.04
CA TYR A 56 3.66 11.82 -16.53
C TYR A 56 4.70 12.11 -15.44
N VAL A 57 5.50 13.17 -15.60
CA VAL A 57 6.53 13.56 -14.62
C VAL A 57 5.93 13.88 -13.25
N LYS A 58 4.80 14.59 -13.21
CA LYS A 58 4.11 14.90 -11.95
C LYS A 58 3.51 13.64 -11.33
N PHE A 59 2.90 12.79 -12.17
CA PHE A 59 2.29 11.53 -11.74
C PHE A 59 3.31 10.58 -11.10
N THR A 60 4.47 10.38 -11.74
CA THR A 60 5.54 9.52 -11.21
C THR A 60 6.08 10.05 -9.89
N ARG A 61 6.24 11.37 -9.75
CA ARG A 61 6.69 11.97 -8.49
C ARG A 61 5.65 11.80 -7.37
N THR A 62 4.37 12.05 -7.65
CA THR A 62 3.30 11.86 -6.67
C THR A 62 3.16 10.41 -6.24
N ILE A 63 3.25 9.47 -7.18
CA ILE A 63 3.20 8.05 -6.90
C ILE A 63 4.43 7.59 -6.10
N GLY A 64 5.63 8.10 -6.42
CA GLY A 64 6.84 7.81 -5.66
C GLY A 64 6.73 8.26 -4.20
N VAL A 65 6.28 9.50 -3.97
CA VAL A 65 6.05 10.01 -2.61
C VAL A 65 4.99 9.19 -1.87
N LEU A 66 3.89 8.85 -2.53
CA LEU A 66 2.84 8.00 -1.96
C LEU A 66 3.37 6.61 -1.57
N SER A 67 4.23 6.03 -2.41
CA SER A 67 4.83 4.72 -2.16
C SER A 67 5.76 4.74 -0.95
N VAL A 68 6.57 5.79 -0.80
CA VAL A 68 7.43 5.99 0.38
C VAL A 68 6.59 6.18 1.64
N LEU A 69 5.48 6.94 1.56
CA LEU A 69 4.54 7.09 2.67
C LEU A 69 3.88 5.77 3.06
N LEU A 70 3.49 4.93 2.09
CA LEU A 70 2.94 3.59 2.32
C LEU A 70 3.94 2.68 3.04
N LEU A 71 5.22 2.74 2.67
CA LEU A 71 6.28 2.00 3.34
C LEU A 71 6.53 2.51 4.77
N ALA A 72 6.60 3.83 4.96
CA ALA A 72 6.74 4.44 6.28
C ALA A 72 5.55 4.08 7.18
N PHE A 73 4.34 4.11 6.63
CA PHE A 73 3.12 3.70 7.32
C PHE A 73 3.18 2.22 7.74
N SER A 74 3.60 1.32 6.85
CA SER A 74 3.79 -0.10 7.16
C SER A 74 4.81 -0.33 8.29
N LEU A 75 5.92 0.40 8.28
CA LEU A 75 6.93 0.37 9.35
C LEU A 75 6.34 0.81 10.69
N VAL A 76 5.64 1.95 10.71
CA VAL A 76 5.01 2.49 11.92
C VAL A 76 3.90 1.58 12.43
N SER A 77 3.05 1.05 11.54
CA SER A 77 1.97 0.13 11.90
C SER A 77 2.52 -1.18 12.46
N THR A 78 3.61 -1.71 11.89
CA THR A 78 4.28 -2.90 12.43
C THR A 78 4.83 -2.63 13.82
N TRP A 79 5.45 -1.46 14.04
CA TRP A 79 5.98 -1.07 15.33
C TRP A 79 4.90 -0.84 16.40
N LEU A 80 3.73 -0.31 16.03
CA LEU A 80 2.66 -0.01 17.00
C LEU A 80 1.71 -1.19 17.23
N LEU A 81 1.38 -1.97 16.20
CA LEU A 81 0.34 -3.01 16.26
C LEU A 81 0.90 -4.41 16.52
N LEU A 82 2.09 -4.73 15.99
CA LEU A 82 2.72 -6.05 16.13
C LEU A 82 3.75 -6.09 17.27
N ARG A 83 4.53 -5.03 17.49
CA ARG A 83 5.56 -5.01 18.56
C ARG A 83 5.02 -5.34 19.97
N PRO A 84 3.89 -4.79 20.46
CA PRO A 84 3.38 -5.17 21.77
C PRO A 84 2.99 -6.65 21.84
N MET A 85 2.70 -7.31 20.71
CA MET A 85 2.39 -8.74 20.69
C MET A 85 3.64 -9.63 20.84
N PHE A 86 4.80 -9.17 20.36
CA PHE A 86 6.08 -9.90 20.47
C PHE A 86 6.86 -9.62 21.77
N LEU A 87 6.48 -8.60 22.54
CA LEU A 87 7.13 -8.24 23.81
C LEU A 87 6.43 -8.79 25.06
N PHE A 88 5.24 -9.39 24.91
CA PHE A 88 4.62 -10.20 25.95
C PHE A 88 4.97 -11.67 25.70
N GLU A 89 6.25 -12.00 25.93
CA GLU A 89 6.72 -13.37 26.14
C GLU A 89 7.50 -13.40 27.46
#